data_AF-A0AA35VW69-F1
#
_entry.id   AF-A0AA35VW69-F1
#
_cell.length_a   1.000
_cell.length_b   1.000
_cell.length_c   1.000
_cell.angle_alpha   90.00
_cell.angle_beta   90.00
_cell.angle_gamma   90.00
#
_symmetry.space_group_name_H-M   'P 1'
#
loop_
_entity.id
_entity.type
_entity.pdbx_description
1 polymer ?
#
loop_
_entity_poly.entity_id
_entity_poly.type
_entity_poly.pdbx_seq_one_letter_code
_entity_poly.pdbx_strand_id
1 'polypeptide(L)'
;MVEIMEMTHRTDTETRLVKGLVLDHGARHPDMKRRVANAYILTCNVSLEYEKSEVNSGFFYKSADEREKLVAAERKFIDDRVMKIIELKNKVCSSNDKGFVVINQKGIDPISLDMLAREGIVGLRRAKRRNMERLTLACGGVAMNSLDGLEPECLGFAGVVYEHVLGEDKYTFIEDLENPRSVTILIKGPNKHTITQVKDAIHDGLRAVKNALEDKSVVPGGGAFEVAVHAALTSAKFLNTVPGRAKFGVRAFADGLMVIPKTLAQNSGFDPQDTTVKLQDAFVTSKLPVGLDVSTGEPMVPQEEGVWDNYRVKKQLLHSCSTIAGNLLLVDEIMKAGMSSLKQ
;
A
#
# COMPACT_ATOMS: atom_id res chain seq x y z
N MET A 1 2.07 4.91 7.24
CA MET A 1 1.94 3.66 6.44
C MET A 1 0.65 3.76 5.64
N VAL A 2 0.63 3.31 4.39
CA VAL A 2 -0.60 3.38 3.56
C VAL A 2 -1.07 1.96 3.26
N GLU A 3 -2.33 1.68 3.59
CA GLU A 3 -3.03 0.48 3.13
C GLU A 3 -3.81 0.80 1.87
N ILE A 4 -3.78 -0.10 0.90
CA ILE A 4 -4.66 -0.05 -0.26
C ILE A 4 -5.62 -1.22 -0.13
N MET A 5 -6.91 -0.90 -0.03
CA MET A 5 -7.98 -1.88 0.09
C MET A 5 -8.84 -1.87 -1.17
N GLU A 6 -9.28 -3.06 -1.58
CA GLU A 6 -10.04 -3.27 -2.80
C GLU A 6 -11.47 -3.68 -2.44
N MET A 7 -12.45 -3.05 -3.10
CA MET A 7 -13.87 -3.34 -2.90
C MET A 7 -14.56 -3.41 -4.26
N THR A 8 -15.11 -4.57 -4.59
CA THR A 8 -15.81 -4.76 -5.87
C THR A 8 -17.18 -4.10 -5.81
N HIS A 9 -17.36 -2.98 -6.52
CA HIS A 9 -18.59 -2.20 -6.55
C HIS A 9 -18.93 -1.82 -8.00
N ARG A 10 -20.19 -1.52 -8.31
CA ARG A 10 -20.60 -1.25 -9.71
C ARG A 10 -19.91 -0.04 -10.34
N THR A 11 -19.44 0.90 -9.54
CA THR A 11 -18.79 2.16 -9.94
C THR A 11 -17.30 2.14 -9.61
N ASP A 12 -16.49 2.70 -10.50
CA ASP A 12 -15.03 2.86 -10.40
C ASP A 12 -14.60 4.26 -9.92
N THR A 13 -15.50 5.24 -9.95
CA THR A 13 -15.19 6.63 -9.60
C THR A 13 -15.15 6.91 -8.08
N GLU A 14 -15.63 5.98 -7.24
CA GLU A 14 -15.77 6.18 -5.80
C GLU A 14 -14.56 5.66 -5.00
N THR A 15 -13.35 6.12 -5.34
CA THR A 15 -12.20 5.89 -4.46
C THR A 15 -12.28 6.82 -3.24
N ARG A 16 -12.11 6.28 -2.03
CA ARG A 16 -12.22 7.04 -0.77
C ARG A 16 -10.95 6.89 0.05
N LEU A 17 -10.43 8.01 0.54
CA LEU A 17 -9.43 8.02 1.61
C LEU A 17 -10.14 7.84 2.95
N VAL A 18 -9.87 6.72 3.61
CA VAL A 18 -10.29 6.43 4.97
C VAL A 18 -9.13 6.81 5.90
N LYS A 19 -9.37 7.80 6.77
CA LYS A 19 -8.42 8.23 7.81
C LYS A 19 -8.42 7.22 8.97
N GLY A 20 -7.99 6.01 8.65
CA GLY A 20 -7.96 4.87 9.56
C GLY A 20 -7.77 3.57 8.81
N LEU A 21 -8.39 2.49 9.30
CA LEU A 21 -8.19 1.15 8.78
C LEU A 21 -9.49 0.54 8.25
N VAL A 22 -9.41 -0.13 7.10
CA VAL A 22 -10.48 -0.98 6.58
C VAL A 22 -10.03 -2.43 6.64
N LEU A 23 -10.83 -3.28 7.27
CA LEU A 23 -10.62 -4.72 7.36
C LEU A 23 -11.55 -5.44 6.39
N ASP A 24 -11.07 -6.52 5.76
CA ASP A 24 -11.80 -7.37 4.80
C ASP A 24 -12.70 -8.41 5.47
N HIS A 25 -12.86 -8.31 6.79
CA HIS A 25 -13.66 -9.22 7.59
C HIS A 25 -14.56 -8.39 8.52
N GLY A 26 -15.79 -8.87 8.70
CA GLY A 26 -16.78 -8.31 9.63
C GLY A 26 -17.19 -9.29 10.72
N ALA A 27 -18.16 -8.86 11.54
CA ALA A 27 -18.70 -9.70 12.60
C ALA A 27 -19.41 -10.92 12.01
N ARG A 28 -19.17 -12.10 12.58
CA ARG A 28 -19.78 -13.35 12.13
C ARG A 28 -21.06 -13.70 12.88
N HIS A 29 -21.21 -13.22 14.11
CA HIS A 29 -22.40 -13.45 14.91
C HIS A 29 -23.48 -12.41 14.58
N PRO A 30 -24.74 -12.81 14.35
CA PRO A 30 -25.81 -11.88 13.95
C PRO A 30 -26.14 -10.84 15.02
N ASP A 31 -26.04 -11.19 16.31
CA ASP A 31 -26.36 -10.28 17.42
C ASP A 31 -25.25 -9.28 17.75
N MET A 32 -24.09 -9.36 17.08
CA MET A 32 -23.03 -8.36 17.26
C MET A 32 -23.46 -7.01 16.67
N LYS A 33 -23.11 -5.94 17.38
CA LYS A 33 -23.41 -4.57 16.95
C LYS A 33 -22.72 -4.27 15.62
N ARG A 34 -23.49 -3.80 14.63
CA ARG A 34 -22.94 -3.37 13.32
C ARG A 34 -22.22 -2.03 13.38
N ARG A 35 -22.52 -1.20 14.37
CA ARG A 35 -21.89 0.11 14.57
C ARG A 35 -21.62 0.32 16.05
N VAL A 36 -20.42 0.78 16.34
CA VAL A 36 -19.88 1.02 17.67
C VAL A 36 -19.25 2.40 17.66
N ALA A 37 -19.80 3.32 18.46
CA ALA A 37 -19.19 4.63 18.71
C ALA A 37 -18.23 4.54 19.90
N ASN A 38 -17.22 5.41 19.94
CA ASN A 38 -16.21 5.51 20.99
C ASN A 38 -15.65 4.12 21.37
N ALA A 39 -15.08 3.44 20.39
CA ALA A 39 -14.66 2.06 20.50
C ALA A 39 -13.24 1.94 21.05
N TYR A 40 -13.10 1.21 22.15
CA TYR A 40 -11.82 0.66 22.58
C TYR A 40 -11.52 -0.61 21.80
N ILE A 41 -10.32 -0.68 21.24
CA ILE A 41 -9.88 -1.78 20.36
C ILE A 41 -8.83 -2.59 21.10
N LEU A 42 -9.16 -3.85 21.37
CA LEU A 42 -8.21 -4.86 21.84
C LEU A 42 -7.64 -5.62 20.65
N THR A 43 -6.36 -5.43 20.37
CA THR A 43 -5.61 -6.22 19.39
C THR A 43 -4.92 -7.38 20.05
N CYS A 44 -5.24 -8.62 19.67
CA CYS A 44 -4.63 -9.82 20.25
C CYS A 44 -4.21 -10.87 19.21
N ASN A 45 -3.25 -11.73 19.60
CA ASN A 45 -2.78 -12.87 18.82
C ASN A 45 -2.93 -14.20 19.60
N VAL A 46 -3.96 -14.28 20.44
CA VAL A 46 -4.24 -15.45 21.28
C VAL A 46 -5.34 -16.28 20.65
N SER A 47 -5.22 -17.60 20.69
CA SER A 47 -6.28 -18.47 20.18
C SER A 47 -7.46 -18.46 21.13
N LEU A 48 -8.62 -18.08 20.60
CA LEU A 48 -9.92 -18.21 21.25
C LEU A 48 -10.71 -19.32 20.53
N GLU A 49 -10.02 -20.35 20.06
CA GLU A 49 -10.63 -21.53 19.45
C GLU A 49 -10.00 -22.80 20.04
N TYR A 50 -10.68 -23.91 19.85
CA TYR A 50 -10.15 -25.21 20.23
C TYR A 50 -8.89 -25.50 19.39
N GLU A 51 -7.74 -25.53 20.05
CA GLU A 51 -6.48 -25.93 19.46
C GLU A 51 -6.15 -27.36 19.88
N LYS A 52 -5.85 -28.21 18.89
CA LYS A 52 -5.20 -29.48 19.17
C LYS A 52 -3.78 -29.19 19.66
N SER A 53 -3.32 -29.98 20.62
CA SER A 53 -1.94 -29.91 21.09
C SER A 53 -0.96 -30.16 19.93
N GLU A 54 0.13 -29.39 19.88
CA GLU A 54 1.19 -29.56 18.86
C GLU A 54 1.92 -30.88 19.02
N VAL A 55 2.07 -31.35 20.26
CA VAL A 55 2.50 -32.71 20.57
C VAL A 55 1.31 -33.64 20.46
N ASN A 56 1.49 -34.84 19.90
CA ASN A 56 0.46 -35.87 19.85
C ASN A 56 0.00 -36.25 21.27
N SER A 57 -0.99 -35.55 21.80
CA SER A 57 -1.63 -35.83 23.07
C SER A 57 -2.90 -36.62 22.79
N GLY A 58 -2.84 -37.92 23.00
CA GLY A 58 -4.03 -38.77 23.01
C GLY A 58 -4.61 -38.82 24.43
N PHE A 59 -5.88 -38.43 24.57
CA PHE A 59 -6.59 -38.67 25.82
C PHE A 59 -7.12 -40.10 25.84
N PHE A 60 -6.68 -40.90 26.82
CA PHE A 60 -7.24 -42.21 27.10
C PHE A 60 -8.28 -42.07 28.22
N TYR A 61 -9.54 -42.42 27.93
CA TYR A 61 -10.63 -42.42 28.90
C TYR A 61 -11.25 -43.82 28.96
N LYS A 62 -11.68 -44.23 30.15
CA LYS A 62 -12.29 -45.56 30.37
C LYS A 62 -13.82 -45.48 30.52
N SER A 63 -14.34 -44.31 30.87
CA SER A 63 -15.78 -44.06 31.06
C SER A 63 -16.28 -42.87 30.24
N ALA A 64 -17.59 -42.83 29.99
CA ALA A 64 -18.24 -41.69 29.31
C ALA A 64 -18.15 -40.40 30.15
N ASP A 65 -18.30 -40.50 31.47
CA ASP A 65 -18.23 -39.36 32.39
C ASP A 65 -16.85 -38.69 32.40
N GLU A 66 -15.78 -39.48 32.30
CA GLU A 66 -14.41 -38.94 32.16
C GLU A 66 -14.25 -38.16 30.86
N ARG A 67 -14.83 -38.64 29.76
CA ARG A 67 -14.81 -37.94 28.47
C ARG A 67 -15.50 -36.59 28.54
N GLU A 68 -16.68 -36.53 29.16
CA GLU A 68 -17.43 -35.27 29.31
C GLU A 68 -16.67 -34.26 30.17
N LYS A 69 -16.05 -34.70 31.27
CA LYS A 69 -15.22 -33.83 32.13
C LYS A 69 -14.01 -33.26 31.40
N LEU A 70 -13.36 -34.03 30.54
CA LEU A 70 -12.22 -33.55 29.75
C LEU A 70 -12.65 -32.51 28.71
N VAL A 71 -13.74 -32.76 27.98
CA VAL A 71 -14.30 -31.79 27.02
C VAL A 71 -14.70 -30.49 27.74
N ALA A 72 -15.30 -30.60 28.92
CA ALA A 72 -15.64 -29.44 29.74
C ALA A 72 -14.41 -28.69 30.25
N ALA A 73 -13.32 -29.39 30.60
CA ALA A 73 -12.07 -28.75 31.05
C ALA A 73 -11.34 -28.02 29.92
N GLU A 74 -11.26 -28.60 28.73
CA GLU A 74 -10.72 -27.93 27.54
C GLU A 74 -11.55 -26.68 27.19
N ARG A 75 -12.88 -26.80 27.34
CA ARG A 75 -13.79 -25.67 27.13
C ARG A 75 -13.59 -24.56 28.16
N LYS A 76 -13.52 -24.92 29.45
CA LYS A 76 -13.26 -23.97 30.54
C LYS A 76 -12.00 -23.13 30.30
N PHE A 77 -10.95 -23.73 29.75
CA PHE A 77 -9.73 -22.99 29.43
C PHE A 77 -9.94 -21.86 28.41
N ILE A 78 -10.82 -22.07 27.42
CA ILE A 78 -11.18 -21.04 26.43
C ILE A 78 -12.14 -20.04 27.07
N ASP A 79 -13.12 -20.51 27.84
CA ASP A 79 -14.09 -19.65 28.51
C ASP A 79 -13.40 -18.70 29.49
N ASP A 80 -12.42 -19.18 30.27
CA ASP A 80 -11.61 -18.36 31.19
C ASP A 80 -10.86 -17.24 30.44
N ARG A 81 -10.37 -17.50 29.23
CA ARG A 81 -9.72 -16.49 28.38
C ARG A 81 -10.71 -15.42 27.90
N VAL A 82 -11.91 -15.83 27.51
CA VAL A 82 -12.97 -14.91 27.10
C VAL A 82 -13.45 -14.08 28.30
N MET A 83 -13.58 -14.70 29.47
CA MET A 83 -13.95 -14.01 30.71
C MET A 83 -12.96 -12.90 31.06
N LYS A 84 -11.64 -13.11 30.89
CA LYS A 84 -10.64 -12.04 31.08
C LYS A 84 -10.87 -10.83 30.16
N ILE A 85 -11.31 -11.07 28.92
CA ILE A 85 -11.64 -10.00 27.96
C ILE A 85 -12.91 -9.27 28.40
N ILE A 86 -13.92 -10.00 28.87
CA ILE A 86 -15.17 -9.44 29.39
C ILE A 86 -14.90 -8.61 30.65
N GLU A 87 -14.05 -9.09 31.56
CA GLU A 87 -13.61 -8.34 32.74
C GLU A 87 -12.91 -7.03 32.36
N LEU A 88 -12.03 -7.05 31.36
CA LEU A 88 -11.38 -5.83 30.85
C LEU A 88 -12.43 -4.86 30.29
N LYS A 89 -13.37 -5.36 29.47
CA LYS A 89 -14.47 -4.55 28.94
C LYS A 89 -15.29 -3.93 30.07
N ASN A 90 -15.61 -4.67 31.13
CA ASN A 90 -16.37 -4.15 32.28
C ASN A 90 -15.59 -3.09 33.07
N LYS A 91 -14.26 -3.21 33.17
CA LYS A 91 -13.39 -2.19 33.80
C LYS A 91 -13.36 -0.87 33.01
N VAL A 92 -13.38 -0.94 31.68
CA VAL A 92 -13.20 0.24 30.81
C VAL A 92 -14.53 0.87 30.38
N CYS A 93 -15.54 0.03 30.13
CA CYS A 93 -16.86 0.41 29.63
C CYS A 93 -17.91 0.37 30.73
N SER A 94 -17.68 1.08 31.84
CA SER A 94 -18.68 1.24 32.92
C SER A 94 -19.86 2.15 32.50
N SER A 95 -19.74 2.85 31.37
CA SER A 95 -20.77 3.70 30.77
C SER A 95 -21.25 3.12 29.44
N ASN A 96 -22.55 3.21 29.17
CA ASN A 96 -23.17 2.67 27.95
C ASN A 96 -22.71 3.33 26.64
N ASP A 97 -21.97 4.43 26.72
CA ASP A 97 -21.52 5.21 25.57
C ASP A 97 -20.17 4.74 25.00
N LYS A 98 -19.48 3.84 25.71
CA LYS A 98 -18.19 3.29 25.30
C LYS A 98 -18.37 1.93 24.65
N GLY A 99 -17.79 1.79 23.46
CA GLY A 99 -17.75 0.56 22.71
C GLY A 99 -16.52 -0.29 23.00
N PHE A 100 -16.61 -1.59 22.74
CA PHE A 100 -15.47 -2.50 22.85
C PHE A 100 -15.42 -3.44 21.65
N VAL A 101 -14.26 -3.48 20.99
CA VAL A 101 -14.01 -4.27 19.78
C VAL A 101 -12.76 -5.11 20.01
N VAL A 102 -12.86 -6.41 19.75
CA VAL A 102 -11.73 -7.35 19.82
C VAL A 102 -11.33 -7.72 18.40
N ILE A 103 -10.07 -7.50 18.07
CA ILE A 103 -9.49 -7.87 16.78
C ILE A 103 -8.42 -8.91 17.04
N ASN A 104 -8.76 -10.16 16.75
CA ASN A 104 -7.87 -11.29 16.94
C ASN A 104 -7.22 -11.72 15.63
N GLN A 105 -5.90 -11.94 15.66
CA GLN A 105 -5.18 -12.57 14.56
C GLN A 105 -5.52 -14.05 14.41
N LYS A 106 -5.80 -14.75 15.52
CA LYS A 106 -6.23 -16.15 15.52
C LYS A 106 -7.75 -16.27 15.40
N GLY A 107 -8.24 -17.51 15.38
CA GLY A 107 -9.67 -17.79 15.32
C GLY A 107 -10.40 -17.47 16.64
N ILE A 108 -11.71 -17.33 16.52
CA ILE A 108 -12.66 -17.27 17.63
C ILE A 108 -13.73 -18.32 17.34
N ASP A 109 -13.97 -19.21 18.30
CA ASP A 109 -14.99 -20.25 18.19
C ASP A 109 -16.42 -19.69 18.34
N PRO A 110 -17.46 -20.39 17.84
CA PRO A 110 -18.83 -19.90 17.89
C PRO A 110 -19.35 -19.61 19.30
N ILE A 111 -19.06 -20.48 20.27
CA ILE A 111 -19.56 -20.30 21.65
C ILE A 111 -18.91 -19.08 22.30
N SER A 112 -17.63 -18.85 22.04
CA SER A 112 -16.95 -17.62 22.49
C SER A 112 -17.48 -16.37 21.78
N LEU A 113 -17.86 -16.46 20.50
CA LEU A 113 -18.55 -15.37 19.80
C LEU A 113 -19.90 -15.05 20.45
N ASP A 114 -20.67 -16.07 20.86
CA ASP A 114 -21.94 -15.87 21.56
C ASP A 114 -21.73 -15.17 22.92
N MET A 115 -20.71 -15.58 23.68
CA MET A 115 -20.34 -14.93 24.94
C MET A 115 -19.99 -13.45 24.75
N LEU A 116 -19.15 -13.16 23.74
CA LEU A 116 -18.79 -11.77 23.39
C LEU A 116 -20.00 -10.97 22.90
N ALA A 117 -20.89 -11.58 22.11
CA ALA A 117 -22.08 -10.93 21.57
C ALA A 117 -23.09 -10.57 22.67
N ARG A 118 -23.31 -11.44 23.67
CA ARG A 118 -24.16 -11.14 24.84
C ARG A 118 -23.68 -9.91 25.60
N GLU A 119 -22.36 -9.77 25.68
CA GLU A 119 -21.71 -8.60 26.29
C GLU A 119 -21.64 -7.39 25.35
N GLY A 120 -22.16 -7.48 24.12
CA GLY A 120 -22.12 -6.40 23.14
C GLY A 120 -20.73 -6.05 22.61
N ILE A 121 -19.77 -6.98 22.72
CA ILE A 121 -18.42 -6.88 22.17
C ILE A 121 -18.43 -7.34 20.70
N VAL A 122 -17.84 -6.55 19.81
CA VAL A 122 -17.63 -6.96 18.42
C VAL A 122 -16.34 -7.76 18.32
N GLY A 123 -16.45 -9.05 18.01
CA GLY A 123 -15.31 -9.95 17.82
C GLY A 123 -14.97 -10.16 16.35
N LEU A 124 -13.82 -9.65 15.91
CA LEU A 124 -13.22 -9.95 14.61
C LEU A 124 -12.18 -11.06 14.78
N ARG A 125 -12.29 -12.09 13.93
CA ARG A 125 -11.40 -13.26 13.93
C ARG A 125 -10.51 -13.26 12.69
N ARG A 126 -9.34 -13.92 12.80
CA ARG A 126 -8.43 -14.16 11.68
C ARG A 126 -7.97 -12.89 10.96
N ALA A 127 -7.70 -11.83 11.71
CA ALA A 127 -7.13 -10.60 11.16
C ALA A 127 -5.73 -10.86 10.58
N LYS A 128 -5.41 -10.24 9.44
CA LYS A 128 -4.08 -10.37 8.83
C LYS A 128 -3.02 -9.74 9.75
N ARG A 129 -1.87 -10.39 9.91
CA ARG A 129 -0.75 -9.88 10.71
C ARG A 129 -0.34 -8.44 10.34
N ARG A 130 -0.30 -8.14 9.03
CA ARG A 130 0.00 -6.78 8.52
C ARG A 130 -1.00 -5.71 9.01
N ASN A 131 -2.25 -6.10 9.25
CA ASN A 131 -3.29 -5.19 9.74
C ASN A 131 -3.11 -4.95 11.24
N MET A 132 -2.60 -5.92 12.00
CA MET A 132 -2.29 -5.75 13.43
C MET A 132 -1.25 -4.66 13.65
N GLU A 133 -0.17 -4.65 12.86
CA GLU A 133 0.87 -3.61 12.90
C GLU A 133 0.31 -2.23 12.50
N ARG A 134 -0.68 -2.19 11.60
CA ARG A 134 -1.34 -0.95 11.20
C ARG A 134 -2.33 -0.45 12.24
N LEU A 135 -3.04 -1.36 12.92
CA LEU A 135 -3.99 -1.04 13.98
C LEU A 135 -3.29 -0.39 15.17
N THR A 136 -2.14 -0.92 15.59
CA THR A 136 -1.35 -0.31 16.67
C THR A 136 -0.88 1.10 16.29
N LEU A 137 -0.43 1.29 15.05
CA LEU A 137 -0.02 2.61 14.54
C LEU A 137 -1.19 3.59 14.31
N ALA A 138 -2.38 3.08 14.01
CA ALA A 138 -3.57 3.89 13.73
C ALA A 138 -4.30 4.30 15.02
N CYS A 139 -4.51 3.34 15.93
CA CYS A 139 -5.35 3.49 17.12
C CYS A 139 -4.56 3.71 18.42
N GLY A 140 -3.23 3.55 18.40
CA GLY A 140 -2.35 3.79 19.55
C GLY A 140 -2.26 2.66 20.58
N GLY A 141 -2.86 1.49 20.32
CA GLY A 141 -2.84 0.34 21.22
C GLY A 141 -1.62 -0.59 21.07
N VAL A 142 -1.49 -1.55 21.98
CA VAL A 142 -0.44 -2.58 21.96
C VAL A 142 -1.02 -3.93 21.50
N ALA A 143 -0.32 -4.61 20.60
CA ALA A 143 -0.70 -5.96 20.19
C ALA A 143 -0.37 -6.97 21.29
N MET A 144 -1.41 -7.54 21.91
CA MET A 144 -1.28 -8.45 23.05
C MET A 144 -1.09 -9.90 22.62
N ASN A 145 -0.04 -10.55 23.15
CA ASN A 145 0.24 -11.96 22.90
C ASN A 145 -0.25 -12.90 24.01
N SER A 146 -0.56 -12.36 25.19
CA SER A 146 -1.21 -13.07 26.30
C SER A 146 -2.41 -12.26 26.79
N LEU A 147 -3.38 -12.94 27.40
CA LEU A 147 -4.54 -12.35 28.05
C LEU A 147 -4.33 -12.16 29.56
N ASP A 148 -3.15 -12.54 30.06
CA ASP A 148 -2.77 -12.32 31.46
C ASP A 148 -2.25 -10.89 31.64
N GLY A 149 -2.74 -10.18 32.65
CA GLY A 149 -2.31 -8.81 32.93
C GLY A 149 -2.82 -7.76 31.93
N LEU A 150 -4.06 -7.90 31.43
CA LEU A 150 -4.65 -6.90 30.55
C LEU A 150 -4.93 -5.60 31.31
N GLU A 151 -4.29 -4.53 30.87
CA GLU A 151 -4.47 -3.18 31.40
C GLU A 151 -5.23 -2.29 30.39
N PRO A 152 -6.00 -1.29 30.86
CA PRO A 152 -6.69 -0.34 29.98
C PRO A 152 -5.75 0.41 29.03
N GLU A 153 -4.49 0.61 29.42
CA GLU A 153 -3.46 1.32 28.64
C GLU A 153 -3.05 0.55 27.37
N CYS A 154 -3.26 -0.77 27.33
CA CYS A 154 -2.94 -1.58 26.17
C CYS A 154 -3.95 -1.40 25.02
N LEU A 155 -5.11 -0.80 25.30
CA LEU A 155 -6.20 -0.67 24.33
C LEU A 155 -5.96 0.50 23.37
N GLY A 156 -6.25 0.28 22.09
CA GLY A 156 -6.36 1.38 21.13
C GLY A 156 -7.72 2.08 21.27
N PHE A 157 -7.83 3.29 20.73
CA PHE A 157 -9.08 4.04 20.68
C PHE A 157 -9.44 4.39 19.24
N ALA A 158 -10.73 4.30 18.89
CA ALA A 158 -11.30 4.76 17.63
C ALA A 158 -12.67 5.41 17.87
N GLY A 159 -12.93 6.54 17.21
CA GLY A 159 -14.20 7.25 17.38
C GLY A 159 -15.40 6.47 16.83
N VAL A 160 -15.25 5.80 15.68
CA VAL A 160 -16.32 4.97 15.12
C VAL A 160 -15.75 3.70 14.49
N VAL A 161 -16.35 2.56 14.86
CA VAL A 161 -16.15 1.28 14.20
C VAL A 161 -17.48 0.81 13.63
N TYR A 162 -17.55 0.56 12.34
CA TYR A 162 -18.78 0.09 11.71
C TYR A 162 -18.52 -0.97 10.64
N GLU A 163 -19.46 -1.91 10.53
CA GLU A 163 -19.47 -2.94 9.51
C GLU A 163 -20.32 -2.46 8.32
N HIS A 164 -19.72 -2.52 7.14
CA HIS A 164 -20.39 -2.31 5.86
C HIS A 164 -20.45 -3.64 5.11
N VAL A 165 -21.67 -4.11 4.84
CA VAL A 165 -21.91 -5.35 4.12
C VAL A 165 -22.16 -5.02 2.65
N LEU A 166 -21.42 -5.67 1.76
CA LEU A 166 -21.61 -5.57 0.32
C LEU A 166 -21.75 -6.96 -0.29
N GLY A 167 -22.98 -7.33 -0.65
CA GLY A 167 -23.26 -8.70 -1.09
C GLY A 167 -23.01 -9.70 0.04
N GLU A 168 -22.10 -10.65 -0.18
CA GLU A 168 -21.67 -11.63 0.83
C GLU A 168 -20.45 -11.15 1.64
N ASP A 169 -19.73 -10.13 1.14
CA ASP A 169 -18.53 -9.62 1.76
C ASP A 169 -18.84 -8.58 2.83
N LYS A 170 -18.05 -8.63 3.92
CA LYS A 170 -18.21 -7.76 5.08
C LYS A 170 -16.92 -6.99 5.32
N TYR A 171 -17.01 -5.68 5.34
CA TYR A 171 -15.88 -4.79 5.58
C TYR A 171 -16.07 -4.05 6.90
N THR A 172 -15.06 -4.07 7.77
CA THR A 172 -15.10 -3.28 9.01
C THR A 172 -14.27 -2.02 8.83
N PHE A 173 -14.89 -0.88 9.02
CA PHE A 173 -14.28 0.44 8.97
C PHE A 173 -13.95 0.89 10.38
N ILE A 174 -12.74 1.40 10.57
CA ILE A 174 -12.26 2.01 11.80
C ILE A 174 -11.88 3.44 11.43
N GLU A 175 -12.71 4.40 11.82
CA GLU A 175 -12.61 5.82 11.47
C GLU A 175 -12.59 6.69 12.74
N ASP A 176 -12.36 8.00 12.56
CA ASP A 176 -12.29 9.00 13.64
C ASP A 176 -11.22 8.70 14.70
N LEU A 177 -9.99 8.50 14.23
CA LEU A 177 -8.81 8.30 15.06
C LEU A 177 -8.14 9.65 15.36
N GLU A 178 -7.62 9.84 16.57
CA GLU A 178 -6.98 11.10 16.97
C GLU A 178 -5.72 11.40 16.15
N ASN A 179 -4.84 10.41 15.96
CA ASN A 179 -3.57 10.57 15.26
C ASN A 179 -3.25 9.35 14.36
N PRO A 180 -3.94 9.19 13.21
CA PRO A 180 -3.73 8.04 12.34
C PRO A 180 -2.38 8.13 11.61
N ARG A 181 -1.35 7.41 12.10
CA ARG A 181 -0.10 7.20 11.35
C ARG A 181 -0.24 6.19 10.21
N SER A 182 -1.34 5.44 10.21
CA SER A 182 -1.73 4.54 9.13
C SER A 182 -3.10 4.95 8.59
N VAL A 183 -3.19 5.06 7.26
CA VAL A 183 -4.42 5.42 6.53
C VAL A 183 -4.71 4.38 5.46
N THR A 184 -5.98 4.26 5.06
CA THR A 184 -6.41 3.32 4.03
C THR A 184 -6.99 4.04 2.84
N ILE A 185 -6.47 3.75 1.65
CA ILE A 185 -7.09 4.14 0.39
C ILE A 185 -7.99 2.99 -0.03
N LEU A 186 -9.30 3.21 0.03
CA LEU A 186 -10.29 2.26 -0.44
C LEU A 186 -10.57 2.52 -1.92
N ILE A 187 -10.19 1.55 -2.76
CA ILE A 187 -10.46 1.55 -4.19
C ILE A 187 -11.73 0.76 -4.43
N LYS A 188 -12.72 1.40 -5.04
CA LYS A 188 -13.92 0.75 -5.55
C LYS A 188 -13.80 0.56 -7.05
N GLY A 189 -14.27 -0.58 -7.56
CA GLY A 189 -14.36 -0.78 -9.01
C GLY A 189 -15.17 -2.01 -9.41
N PRO A 190 -15.68 -2.05 -10.64
CA PRO A 190 -16.57 -3.12 -11.11
C PRO A 190 -15.80 -4.40 -11.40
N ASN A 191 -14.61 -4.28 -11.98
CA ASN A 191 -13.82 -5.39 -12.46
C ASN A 191 -12.50 -5.49 -11.70
N LYS A 192 -12.00 -6.70 -11.49
CA LYS A 192 -10.69 -6.91 -10.86
C LYS A 192 -9.56 -6.25 -11.65
N HIS A 193 -9.60 -6.33 -12.98
CA HIS A 193 -8.56 -5.74 -13.84
C HIS A 193 -8.48 -4.21 -13.69
N THR A 194 -9.62 -3.52 -13.64
CA THR A 194 -9.66 -2.06 -13.45
C THR A 194 -9.17 -1.66 -12.06
N ILE A 195 -9.55 -2.42 -11.02
CA ILE A 195 -9.07 -2.20 -9.65
C ILE A 195 -7.55 -2.35 -9.58
N THR A 196 -6.97 -3.40 -10.16
CA THR A 196 -5.52 -3.61 -10.17
C THR A 196 -4.81 -2.46 -10.88
N GLN A 197 -5.32 -2.01 -12.03
CA GLN A 197 -4.74 -0.88 -12.75
C GLN A 197 -4.76 0.41 -11.93
N VAL A 198 -5.89 0.73 -11.29
CA VAL A 198 -6.01 1.92 -10.42
C VAL A 198 -5.11 1.80 -9.19
N LYS A 199 -4.99 0.60 -8.61
CA LYS A 199 -4.10 0.33 -7.48
C LYS A 199 -2.64 0.56 -7.84
N ASP A 200 -2.20 0.06 -8.99
CA ASP A 200 -0.83 0.24 -9.47
C ASP A 200 -0.56 1.73 -9.74
N ALA A 201 -1.50 2.44 -10.38
CA ALA A 201 -1.40 3.88 -10.60
C ALA A 201 -1.30 4.68 -9.28
N ILE A 202 -2.12 4.36 -8.28
CA ILE A 202 -2.05 5.00 -6.96
C ILE A 202 -0.72 4.69 -6.28
N HIS A 203 -0.24 3.45 -6.36
CA HIS A 203 1.01 3.06 -5.76
C HIS A 203 2.22 3.78 -6.38
N ASP A 204 2.22 3.95 -7.71
CA ASP A 204 3.25 4.71 -8.41
C ASP A 204 3.18 6.21 -8.07
N GLY A 205 1.97 6.78 -8.02
CA GLY A 205 1.74 8.16 -7.58
C GLY A 205 2.20 8.42 -6.14
N LEU A 206 1.87 7.52 -5.21
CA LEU A 206 2.32 7.60 -3.81
C LEU A 206 3.84 7.57 -3.70
N ARG A 207 4.49 6.71 -4.49
CA ARG A 207 5.97 6.66 -4.54
C ARG A 207 6.54 7.94 -5.14
N ALA A 208 5.95 8.49 -6.20
CA ALA A 208 6.37 9.75 -6.79
C ALA A 208 6.29 10.91 -5.78
N VAL A 209 5.17 11.03 -5.06
CA VAL A 209 5.01 12.06 -4.01
C VAL A 209 6.00 11.83 -2.86
N LYS A 210 6.19 10.58 -2.43
CA LYS A 210 7.18 10.23 -1.40
C LYS A 210 8.59 10.66 -1.81
N ASN A 211 8.98 10.39 -3.06
CA ASN A 211 10.29 10.78 -3.60
C ASN A 211 10.47 12.30 -3.56
N ALA A 212 9.44 13.07 -3.93
CA ALA A 212 9.48 14.53 -3.91
C ALA A 212 9.67 15.08 -2.48
N LEU A 213 9.00 14.47 -1.50
CA LEU A 213 9.14 14.84 -0.08
C LEU A 213 10.53 14.51 0.48
N GLU A 214 11.09 13.36 0.11
CA GLU A 214 12.44 12.92 0.55
C GLU A 214 13.54 13.79 -0.06
N ASP A 215 13.49 14.04 -1.38
CA ASP A 215 14.54 14.74 -2.11
C ASP A 215 14.45 16.27 -1.95
N LYS A 216 13.31 16.80 -1.49
CA LYS A 216 13.00 18.25 -1.36
C LYS A 216 13.25 19.06 -2.63
N SER A 217 13.29 18.38 -3.78
CA SER A 217 13.59 18.97 -5.08
C SER A 217 12.85 18.18 -6.17
N VAL A 218 12.34 18.93 -7.14
CA VAL A 218 11.63 18.42 -8.32
C VAL A 218 12.16 19.11 -9.56
N VAL A 219 12.04 18.46 -10.70
CA VAL A 219 12.53 18.93 -11.99
C VAL A 219 11.32 19.18 -12.90
N PRO A 220 11.31 20.24 -13.72
CA PRO A 220 10.22 20.46 -14.67
C PRO A 220 10.08 19.27 -15.62
N GLY A 221 8.84 18.77 -15.78
CA GLY A 221 8.52 17.60 -16.58
C GLY A 221 8.27 17.92 -18.05
N GLY A 222 7.47 17.08 -18.72
CA GLY A 222 7.09 17.29 -20.13
C GLY A 222 8.25 17.23 -21.12
N GLY A 223 9.36 16.57 -20.77
CA GLY A 223 10.57 16.53 -21.60
C GLY A 223 11.46 17.77 -21.51
N ALA A 224 11.13 18.74 -20.65
CA ALA A 224 11.88 19.99 -20.55
C ALA A 224 13.31 19.81 -20.07
N PHE A 225 13.53 18.88 -19.15
CA PHE A 225 14.87 18.51 -18.70
C PHE A 225 15.72 17.96 -19.83
N GLU A 226 15.17 17.07 -20.65
CA GLU A 226 15.85 16.44 -21.79
C GLU A 226 16.26 17.48 -22.84
N VAL A 227 15.36 18.40 -23.18
CA VAL A 227 15.64 19.51 -24.12
C VAL A 227 16.75 20.42 -23.59
N ALA A 228 16.70 20.78 -22.30
CA ALA A 228 17.71 21.62 -21.67
C ALA A 228 19.09 20.95 -21.64
N VAL A 229 19.14 19.65 -21.31
CA VAL A 229 20.39 18.88 -21.31
C VAL A 229 20.94 18.70 -22.72
N HIS A 230 20.08 18.44 -23.72
CA HIS A 230 20.48 18.37 -25.13
C HIS A 230 21.17 19.67 -25.57
N ALA A 231 20.54 20.82 -25.28
CA ALA A 231 21.11 22.13 -25.60
C ALA A 231 22.43 22.39 -24.86
N ALA A 232 22.54 21.99 -23.59
CA ALA A 232 23.76 22.15 -22.80
C ALA A 232 24.92 21.29 -23.34
N LEU A 233 24.68 20.02 -23.66
CA LEU A 233 25.69 19.09 -24.18
C LEU A 233 26.12 19.42 -25.61
N THR A 234 25.20 19.93 -26.44
CA THR A 234 25.46 20.33 -27.83
C THR A 234 26.11 21.72 -27.91
N SER A 235 26.09 22.49 -26.82
CA SER A 235 26.71 23.81 -26.78
C SER A 235 28.21 23.74 -27.10
N ALA A 236 28.69 24.69 -27.90
CA ALA A 236 30.11 24.79 -28.26
C ALA A 236 31.02 24.90 -27.02
N LYS A 237 30.50 25.48 -25.93
CA LYS A 237 31.20 25.57 -24.64
C LYS A 237 31.55 24.19 -24.08
N PHE A 238 30.59 23.27 -24.07
CA PHE A 238 30.81 21.92 -23.56
C PHE A 238 31.57 21.04 -24.56
N LEU A 239 31.26 21.11 -25.85
CA LEU A 239 31.96 20.30 -26.86
C LEU A 239 33.44 20.66 -27.00
N ASN A 240 33.86 21.86 -26.62
CA ASN A 240 35.28 22.26 -26.65
C ASN A 240 36.08 21.74 -25.45
N THR A 241 35.45 21.37 -24.35
CA THR A 241 36.15 20.77 -23.20
C THR A 241 36.44 19.28 -23.40
N VAL A 242 35.67 18.61 -24.26
CA VAL A 242 35.77 17.16 -24.50
C VAL A 242 36.85 16.85 -25.54
N PRO A 243 37.75 15.87 -25.31
CA PRO A 243 38.83 15.56 -26.23
C PRO A 243 38.37 14.76 -27.46
N GLY A 244 38.78 15.23 -28.65
CA GLY A 244 38.82 14.45 -29.90
C GLY A 244 37.55 13.63 -30.21
N ARG A 245 37.71 12.30 -30.29
CA ARG A 245 36.67 11.34 -30.72
C ARG A 245 35.50 11.22 -29.73
N ALA A 246 35.70 11.51 -28.44
CA ALA A 246 34.64 11.43 -27.44
C ALA A 246 33.49 12.42 -27.71
N LYS A 247 33.74 13.47 -28.50
CA LYS A 247 32.71 14.41 -28.97
C LYS A 247 31.56 13.72 -29.71
N PHE A 248 31.86 12.66 -30.49
CA PHE A 248 30.82 11.89 -31.19
C PHE A 248 29.93 11.12 -30.21
N GLY A 249 30.52 10.55 -29.16
CA GLY A 249 29.77 9.87 -28.10
C GLY A 249 28.86 10.82 -27.33
N VAL A 250 29.35 12.02 -27.00
CA VAL A 250 28.53 13.06 -26.33
C VAL A 250 27.35 13.50 -27.19
N ARG A 251 27.55 13.70 -28.50
CA ARG A 251 26.46 14.03 -29.43
C ARG A 251 25.43 12.91 -29.52
N ALA A 252 25.88 11.67 -29.68
CA ALA A 252 24.98 10.51 -29.71
C ALA A 252 24.19 10.36 -28.40
N PHE A 253 24.82 10.62 -27.26
CA PHE A 253 24.14 10.63 -25.96
C PHE A 253 23.09 11.74 -25.87
N ALA A 254 23.44 12.96 -26.28
CA ALA A 254 22.52 14.09 -26.29
C ALA A 254 21.30 13.78 -27.18
N ASP A 255 21.51 13.30 -28.40
CA ASP A 255 20.43 12.94 -29.32
C ASP A 255 19.55 11.79 -28.78
N GLY A 256 20.15 10.87 -28.02
CA GLY A 256 19.44 9.81 -27.31
C GLY A 256 18.44 10.32 -26.26
N LEU A 257 18.74 11.44 -25.58
CA LEU A 257 17.84 12.03 -24.58
C LEU A 257 16.55 12.57 -25.21
N MET A 258 16.60 12.98 -26.47
CA MET A 258 15.43 13.49 -27.20
C MET A 258 14.36 12.41 -27.47
N VAL A 259 14.62 11.14 -27.14
CA VAL A 259 13.62 10.06 -27.30
C VAL A 259 12.36 10.31 -26.47
N ILE A 260 12.47 10.91 -25.28
CA ILE A 260 11.32 11.15 -24.39
C ILE A 260 10.36 12.17 -25.02
N PRO A 261 10.76 13.41 -25.36
CA PRO A 261 9.85 14.36 -26.00
C PRO A 261 9.33 13.87 -27.35
N LYS A 262 10.15 13.16 -28.15
CA LYS A 262 9.70 12.56 -29.43
C LYS A 262 8.60 11.53 -29.24
N THR A 263 8.77 10.62 -28.29
CA THR A 263 7.78 9.57 -28.03
C THR A 263 6.51 10.14 -27.40
N LEU A 264 6.62 11.17 -26.56
CA LEU A 264 5.45 11.90 -26.06
C LEU A 264 4.66 12.56 -27.18
N ALA A 265 5.32 13.28 -28.10
CA ALA A 265 4.66 13.89 -29.27
C ALA A 265 3.98 12.83 -30.14
N GLN A 266 4.69 11.73 -30.43
CA GLN A 266 4.16 10.64 -31.24
C GLN A 266 2.94 9.96 -30.59
N ASN A 267 2.98 9.70 -29.28
CA ASN A 267 1.86 9.13 -28.54
C ASN A 267 0.64 10.07 -28.48
N SER A 268 0.89 11.37 -28.59
CA SER A 268 -0.14 12.42 -28.64
C SER A 268 -0.71 12.62 -30.05
N GLY A 269 -0.14 11.99 -31.07
CA GLY A 269 -0.57 12.10 -32.47
C GLY A 269 0.03 13.28 -33.24
N PHE A 270 1.01 13.99 -32.69
CA PHE A 270 1.73 15.07 -33.36
C PHE A 270 2.98 14.59 -34.08
N ASP A 271 3.48 15.37 -35.04
CA ASP A 271 4.75 15.07 -35.69
C ASP A 271 5.92 15.26 -34.70
N PRO A 272 6.68 14.20 -34.38
CA PRO A 272 7.81 14.28 -33.45
C PRO A 272 8.94 15.19 -33.96
N GLN A 273 9.11 15.39 -35.26
CA GLN A 273 10.17 16.25 -35.78
C GLN A 273 9.82 17.72 -35.56
N ASP A 274 8.66 18.15 -36.04
CA ASP A 274 8.19 19.54 -35.90
C ASP A 274 8.10 19.97 -34.44
N THR A 275 7.56 19.11 -33.58
CA THR A 275 7.46 19.39 -32.14
C THR A 275 8.83 19.54 -31.49
N THR A 276 9.80 18.68 -31.81
CA THR A 276 11.16 18.81 -31.25
C THR A 276 11.88 20.08 -31.68
N VAL A 277 11.72 20.51 -32.93
CA VAL A 277 12.30 21.77 -33.43
C VAL A 277 11.67 22.95 -32.68
N LYS A 278 10.34 22.98 -32.57
CA LYS A 278 9.63 24.02 -31.80
C LYS A 278 10.09 24.10 -30.34
N LEU A 279 10.28 22.96 -29.68
CA LEU A 279 10.78 22.90 -28.30
C LEU A 279 12.22 23.45 -28.18
N GLN A 280 13.10 23.10 -29.13
CA GLN A 280 14.47 23.60 -29.16
C GLN A 280 14.51 25.11 -29.38
N ASP A 281 13.74 25.62 -30.35
CA ASP A 281 13.65 27.05 -30.65
C ASP A 281 13.08 27.85 -29.47
N ALA A 282 12.04 27.33 -28.83
CA ALA A 282 11.43 27.92 -27.64
C ALA A 282 12.41 27.96 -26.46
N PHE A 283 13.19 26.89 -26.25
CA PHE A 283 14.21 26.84 -25.20
C PHE A 283 15.35 27.84 -25.46
N VAL A 284 15.83 27.95 -26.71
CA VAL A 284 16.90 28.91 -27.08
C VAL A 284 16.44 30.36 -26.88
N THR A 285 15.19 30.65 -27.22
CA THR A 285 14.61 32.00 -27.12
C THR A 285 14.34 32.40 -25.66
N SER A 286 13.67 31.52 -24.91
CA SER A 286 13.24 31.82 -23.54
C SER A 286 14.34 31.62 -22.49
N LYS A 287 15.31 30.71 -22.75
CA LYS A 287 16.27 30.17 -21.77
C LYS A 287 15.63 29.58 -20.50
N LEU A 288 14.32 29.37 -20.52
CA LEU A 288 13.56 28.71 -19.49
C LEU A 288 13.36 27.24 -19.89
N PRO A 289 13.19 26.32 -18.93
CA PRO A 289 12.87 24.94 -19.24
C PRO A 289 11.47 24.87 -19.88
N VAL A 290 11.42 24.51 -21.16
CA VAL A 290 10.19 24.38 -21.94
C VAL A 290 9.93 22.89 -22.22
N GLY A 291 8.72 22.43 -21.92
CA GLY A 291 8.26 21.07 -22.17
C GLY A 291 7.16 21.02 -23.24
N LEU A 292 6.74 19.81 -23.60
CA LEU A 292 5.67 19.56 -24.55
C LEU A 292 4.32 19.47 -23.84
N ASP A 293 3.33 20.23 -24.30
CA ASP A 293 1.94 19.95 -23.98
C ASP A 293 1.41 18.79 -24.83
N VAL A 294 0.98 17.72 -24.17
CA VAL A 294 0.41 16.51 -24.78
C VAL A 294 -0.94 16.80 -25.45
N SER A 295 -1.64 17.85 -25.04
CA SER A 295 -2.98 18.21 -25.50
C SER A 295 -2.95 19.02 -26.79
N THR A 296 -2.07 20.01 -26.86
CA THR A 296 -1.97 20.96 -27.99
C THR A 296 -0.80 20.65 -28.92
N GLY A 297 0.22 19.94 -28.45
CA GLY A 297 1.46 19.72 -29.19
C GLY A 297 2.38 20.95 -29.23
N GLU A 298 2.08 21.98 -28.43
CA GLU A 298 2.84 23.22 -28.38
C GLU A 298 3.86 23.25 -27.21
N PRO A 299 4.91 24.07 -27.31
CA PRO A 299 5.84 24.29 -26.21
C PRO A 299 5.16 25.02 -25.04
N MET A 300 5.22 24.44 -23.84
CA MET A 300 4.66 25.00 -22.61
C MET A 300 5.71 25.10 -21.50
N VAL A 301 5.50 25.97 -20.51
CA VAL A 301 6.35 26.06 -19.31
C VAL A 301 5.82 25.07 -18.26
N PRO A 302 6.50 23.94 -17.99
CA PRO A 302 5.94 22.89 -17.12
C PRO A 302 5.70 23.32 -15.68
N GLN A 303 6.41 24.37 -15.22
CA GLN A 303 6.23 24.90 -13.87
C GLN A 303 4.85 25.54 -13.67
N GLU A 304 4.32 26.19 -14.71
CA GLU A 304 3.03 26.88 -14.66
C GLU A 304 1.87 25.87 -14.74
N GLU A 305 2.04 24.84 -15.57
CA GLU A 305 1.08 23.73 -15.74
C GLU A 305 1.13 22.68 -14.60
N GLY A 306 2.09 22.81 -13.69
CA GLY A 306 2.24 21.89 -12.56
C GLY A 306 2.73 20.48 -12.93
N VAL A 307 3.42 20.34 -14.07
CA VAL A 307 3.97 19.05 -14.54
C VAL A 307 5.42 18.91 -14.05
N TRP A 308 5.62 17.97 -13.12
CA TRP A 308 6.89 17.77 -12.43
C TRP A 308 7.38 16.33 -12.49
N ASP A 309 8.69 16.18 -12.64
CA ASP A 309 9.41 14.92 -12.51
C ASP A 309 10.24 14.89 -11.23
N ASN A 310 10.36 13.70 -10.61
CA ASN A 310 11.21 13.54 -9.43
C ASN A 310 12.70 13.58 -9.78
N TYR A 311 13.47 14.33 -8.99
CA TYR A 311 14.93 14.42 -9.16
C TYR A 311 15.62 13.04 -9.09
N ARG A 312 15.34 12.23 -8.05
CA ARG A 312 15.96 10.90 -7.90
C ARG A 312 15.65 9.97 -9.07
N VAL A 313 14.45 10.06 -9.65
CA VAL A 313 14.06 9.23 -10.81
C VAL A 313 14.92 9.60 -12.02
N LYS A 314 15.02 10.89 -12.37
CA LYS A 314 15.86 11.35 -13.50
C LYS A 314 17.34 11.04 -13.28
N LYS A 315 17.86 11.28 -12.07
CA LYS A 315 19.25 10.97 -11.71
C LYS A 315 19.58 9.49 -11.90
N GLN A 316 18.73 8.61 -11.35
CA GLN A 316 18.94 7.17 -11.46
C GLN A 316 18.77 6.68 -12.89
N LEU A 317 17.77 7.21 -13.62
CA LEU A 317 17.54 6.89 -15.03
C LEU A 317 18.79 7.19 -15.87
N LEU A 318 19.34 8.41 -15.78
CA LEU A 318 20.55 8.77 -16.53
C LEU A 318 21.75 7.88 -16.19
N HIS A 319 21.95 7.58 -14.91
CA HIS A 319 23.05 6.73 -14.47
C HIS A 319 22.90 5.29 -14.95
N SER A 320 21.72 4.68 -14.75
CA SER A 320 21.44 3.30 -15.15
C SER A 320 21.47 3.13 -16.66
N CYS A 321 20.82 4.02 -17.43
CA CYS A 321 20.83 3.96 -18.89
C CYS A 321 22.25 4.06 -19.45
N SER A 322 23.06 4.99 -18.95
CA SER A 322 24.45 5.16 -19.41
C SER A 322 25.30 3.92 -19.11
N THR A 323 25.13 3.33 -17.93
CA THR A 323 25.90 2.15 -17.51
C THR A 323 25.52 0.92 -18.32
N ILE A 324 24.22 0.68 -18.52
CA ILE A 324 23.72 -0.46 -19.28
C ILE A 324 24.09 -0.33 -20.76
N ALA A 325 23.88 0.85 -21.36
CA ALA A 325 24.24 1.10 -22.76
C ALA A 325 25.74 0.95 -22.98
N GLY A 326 26.57 1.48 -22.07
CA GLY A 326 28.02 1.30 -22.11
C GLY A 326 28.44 -0.16 -22.08
N ASN A 327 27.84 -0.97 -21.18
CA ASN A 327 28.12 -2.40 -21.10
C ASN A 327 27.70 -3.15 -22.36
N LEU A 328 26.53 -2.84 -22.92
CA LEU A 328 26.03 -3.48 -24.14
C LEU A 328 26.87 -3.16 -25.37
N LEU A 329 27.38 -1.92 -25.47
CA LEU A 329 28.23 -1.50 -26.58
C LEU A 329 29.63 -2.17 -26.58
N LEU A 330 30.05 -2.70 -25.43
CA LEU A 330 31.34 -3.41 -25.28
C LEU A 330 31.24 -4.92 -25.56
N VAL A 331 30.04 -5.43 -25.88
CA VAL A 331 29.85 -6.85 -26.19
C VAL A 331 30.20 -7.08 -27.65
N ASP A 332 31.33 -7.75 -27.90
CA ASP A 332 31.75 -8.13 -29.25
C ASP A 332 31.12 -9.46 -29.71
N GLU A 333 30.84 -10.38 -28.79
CA GLU A 333 30.29 -11.71 -29.12
C GLU A 333 29.29 -12.19 -28.06
N ILE A 334 28.20 -12.82 -28.51
CA ILE A 334 27.21 -13.48 -27.65
C ILE A 334 27.30 -14.99 -27.88
N MET A 335 28.01 -15.70 -27.02
CA MET A 335 28.12 -17.16 -27.08
C MET A 335 26.92 -17.81 -26.38
N LYS A 336 26.09 -18.51 -27.16
CA LYS A 336 25.03 -19.37 -26.60
C LYS A 336 25.55 -20.80 -26.44
N ALA A 337 26.22 -21.08 -25.33
CA ALA A 337 26.70 -22.41 -24.96
C ALA A 337 25.97 -22.90 -23.70
N GLY A 338 25.51 -24.14 -23.73
CA GLY A 338 24.88 -24.81 -22.60
C GLY A 338 24.92 -26.31 -22.81
N MET A 339 25.14 -27.08 -21.73
CA MET A 339 25.12 -28.54 -21.83
C MET A 339 23.72 -29.00 -22.25
N SER A 340 23.60 -29.64 -23.40
CA SER A 340 22.41 -30.41 -23.73
C SER A 340 22.33 -31.56 -22.73
N SER A 341 21.37 -31.52 -21.81
CA SER A 341 20.96 -32.72 -21.09
C SER A 341 20.40 -33.69 -22.14
N LEU A 342 21.27 -34.56 -22.66
CA LEU A 342 20.88 -35.77 -23.34
C LEU A 342 20.13 -36.62 -22.31
N LYS A 343 18.80 -36.49 -22.29
CA LYS A 343 17.94 -37.51 -21.68
C LYS A 343 18.12 -38.78 -22.51
N GLN A 344 18.93 -39.71 -21.99
CA GLN A 344 18.85 -41.13 -22.33
C GLN A 344 17.63 -41.75 -21.66
#